data_AF-A0A6N9VIW8-F1
#
_entry.id   AF-A0A6N9VIW8-F1
#
_cell.length_a   1.000
_cell.length_b   1.000
_cell.length_c   1.000
_cell.angle_alpha   90.00
_cell.angle_beta   90.00
_cell.angle_gamma   90.00
#
_symmetry.space_group_name_H-M   'P 1'
#
loop_
_entity.id
_entity.type
_entity.pdbx_description
1 polymer ?
#
loop_
_entity_poly.entity_id
_entity_poly.type
_entity_poly.pdbx_seq_one_letter_code
_entity_poly.pdbx_strand_id
1 'polypeptide(L)'
;LADVLVTDYSSIMFDYALLDRPLIHFAPDLDAYTADRGSYFDLRERAGGPVVDTQDELHEVLARLDEADPHWQAARARFAEEFGAYDTGGAAAAVVDTL
;
A
#
# COMPACT_ATOMS: atom_id res chain seq x y z
N LEU A 1 1.01 0.40 17.96
CA LEU A 1 0.85 0.84 16.55
C LEU A 1 1.68 -0.10 15.69
N ALA A 2 1.36 -0.21 14.39
CA ALA A 2 2.13 -1.03 13.46
C ALA A 2 3.21 -0.19 12.76
N ASP A 3 4.39 -0.77 12.57
CA ASP A 3 5.54 -0.13 11.92
C ASP A 3 5.64 -0.48 10.43
N VAL A 4 5.02 -1.60 10.02
CA VAL A 4 4.94 -2.07 8.63
C VAL A 4 3.56 -2.68 8.37
N LEU A 5 3.04 -2.49 7.16
CA LEU A 5 1.88 -3.21 6.66
C LEU A 5 2.33 -4.28 5.67
N VAL A 6 1.96 -5.54 5.91
CA VAL A 6 2.00 -6.61 4.92
C VAL A 6 0.56 -6.90 4.51
N THR A 7 0.26 -6.79 3.23
CA THR A 7 -1.10 -6.97 2.69
C THR A 7 -1.03 -7.60 1.30
N ASP A 8 -2.16 -8.04 0.78
CA ASP A 8 -2.32 -8.56 -0.59
C ASP A 8 -3.08 -7.52 -1.45
N TYR A 9 -4.38 -7.73 -1.64
CA TYR A 9 -5.32 -6.97 -2.46
C TYR A 9 -6.30 -6.14 -1.61
N SER A 10 -6.05 -6.02 -0.30
CA SER A 10 -6.91 -5.28 0.62
C SER A 10 -6.83 -3.76 0.42
N SER A 11 -7.98 -3.09 0.47
CA SER A 11 -8.08 -1.62 0.35
C SER A 11 -7.38 -0.87 1.49
N ILE A 12 -7.02 -1.54 2.59
CA ILE A 12 -6.28 -0.92 3.70
C ILE A 12 -4.93 -0.32 3.27
N MET A 13 -4.39 -0.75 2.11
CA MET A 13 -3.20 -0.14 1.51
C MET A 13 -3.38 1.37 1.27
N PHE A 14 -4.59 1.82 0.91
CA PHE A 14 -4.87 3.24 0.64
C PHE A 14 -4.83 4.05 1.93
N ASP A 15 -5.48 3.55 2.99
CA ASP A 15 -5.52 4.21 4.29
C ASP A 15 -4.12 4.25 4.95
N TYR A 16 -3.39 3.12 4.87
CA TYR A 16 -2.08 3.01 5.51
C TYR A 16 -1.01 3.87 4.84
N ALA A 17 -1.11 4.10 3.52
CA ALA A 17 -0.17 4.94 2.79
C ALA A 17 -0.11 6.38 3.30
N LEU A 18 -1.19 6.88 3.92
CA LEU A 18 -1.23 8.21 4.55
C LEU A 18 -0.24 8.36 5.71
N LEU A 19 0.24 7.25 6.29
CA LEU A 19 1.20 7.26 7.39
C LEU A 19 2.65 7.45 6.92
N ASP A 20 2.93 7.38 5.62
CA ASP A 20 4.28 7.27 5.03
C ASP A 20 5.16 6.25 5.78
N ARG A 21 4.64 5.02 5.88
CA ARG A 21 5.31 3.88 6.55
C ARG A 21 5.52 2.72 5.58
N PRO A 22 6.49 1.83 5.86
CA PRO A 22 6.75 0.66 5.04
C PRO A 22 5.48 -0.15 4.74
N LEU A 23 5.30 -0.50 3.47
CA LEU A 23 4.19 -1.27 2.94
C LEU A 23 4.75 -2.37 2.04
N ILE A 24 4.30 -3.61 2.22
CA ILE A 24 4.73 -4.77 1.44
C ILE A 24 3.49 -5.47 0.89
N HIS A 25 3.48 -5.72 -0.42
CA HIS A 25 2.44 -6.52 -1.06
C HIS A 25 2.91 -7.96 -1.18
N PHE A 26 2.32 -8.88 -0.43
CA PHE A 26 2.55 -10.31 -0.60
C PHE A 26 1.42 -10.92 -1.44
N ALA A 27 1.69 -11.15 -2.72
CA ALA A 27 0.69 -11.47 -3.73
C ALA A 27 1.09 -12.71 -4.56
N PRO A 28 1.13 -13.92 -3.94
CA PRO A 28 1.59 -15.16 -4.58
C PRO A 28 0.73 -15.60 -5.77
N ASP A 29 -0.51 -15.13 -5.85
CA ASP A 29 -1.52 -15.49 -6.84
C ASP A 29 -1.99 -14.30 -7.68
N LEU A 30 -1.20 -13.21 -7.78
CA LEU A 30 -1.60 -11.94 -8.39
C LEU A 30 -2.17 -12.10 -9.81
N ASP A 31 -1.52 -12.91 -10.64
CA ASP A 31 -1.95 -13.13 -12.02
C ASP A 31 -3.30 -13.87 -12.09
N ALA A 32 -3.48 -14.89 -11.25
CA ALA A 32 -4.72 -15.65 -11.17
C ALA A 32 -5.86 -14.80 -10.57
N TYR A 33 -5.56 -14.05 -9.51
CA TYR A 33 -6.50 -13.14 -8.87
C TYR A 33 -6.99 -12.07 -9.85
N THR A 34 -6.07 -11.43 -10.59
CA THR A 34 -6.41 -10.39 -11.57
C THR A 34 -7.21 -10.96 -12.75
N ALA A 35 -6.92 -12.18 -13.18
CA ALA A 35 -7.67 -12.84 -14.25
C ALA A 35 -9.13 -13.18 -13.86
N ASP A 36 -9.36 -13.56 -12.60
CA ASP A 36 -10.70 -13.94 -12.09
C ASP A 36 -11.52 -12.73 -11.63
N ARG A 37 -10.91 -11.84 -10.84
CA ARG A 37 -11.60 -10.72 -10.16
C ARG A 37 -11.48 -9.40 -10.90
N GLY A 38 -10.48 -9.25 -11.77
CA GLY A 38 -10.07 -7.97 -12.30
C GLY A 38 -9.36 -7.10 -11.26
N SER A 39 -8.82 -5.98 -11.71
CA SER A 39 -8.29 -4.92 -10.85
C SER A 39 -8.53 -3.57 -11.50
N TYR A 40 -8.66 -2.52 -10.68
CA TYR A 40 -8.76 -1.14 -11.18
C TYR A 40 -7.43 -0.62 -11.74
N PHE A 41 -6.30 -1.19 -11.30
CA PHE A 41 -4.96 -0.85 -11.74
C PHE A 41 -4.01 -2.05 -11.63
N ASP A 42 -2.88 -1.98 -12.32
CA ASP A 42 -1.80 -2.97 -12.15
C ASP A 42 -1.06 -2.71 -10.83
N LEU A 43 -1.12 -3.68 -9.92
CA LEU A 43 -0.47 -3.58 -8.62
C LEU A 43 1.05 -3.46 -8.73
N ARG A 44 1.69 -4.14 -9.69
CA ARG A 44 3.15 -4.08 -9.88
C ARG A 44 3.60 -2.71 -10.40
N GLU A 45 2.75 -2.01 -11.15
CA GLU A 45 3.05 -0.67 -11.65
C GLU A 45 2.82 0.42 -10.60
N ARG A 46 1.80 0.25 -9.75
CA ARG A 46 1.32 1.30 -8.84
C ARG A 46 1.72 1.13 -7.39
N ALA A 47 2.18 -0.03 -6.95
CA ALA A 47 2.47 -0.31 -5.55
C ALA A 47 3.35 0.76 -4.88
N GLY A 48 2.99 1.09 -3.63
CA GLY A 48 3.79 1.93 -2.74
C GLY A 48 4.96 1.19 -2.08
N GLY A 49 5.23 -0.06 -2.48
CA GLY A 49 6.25 -0.89 -1.87
C GLY A 49 6.52 -2.15 -2.68
N PRO A 50 7.40 -3.03 -2.21
CA PRO A 50 7.73 -4.25 -2.95
C PRO A 50 6.50 -5.15 -3.08
N VAL A 51 6.33 -5.71 -4.27
CA VAL A 51 5.38 -6.79 -4.56
C VAL A 51 6.18 -8.08 -4.65
N VAL A 52 5.96 -8.98 -3.71
CA VAL A 52 6.66 -10.27 -3.58
C VAL A 52 5.66 -11.40 -3.70
N ASP A 53 6.08 -12.52 -4.29
CA ASP A 53 5.19 -13.67 -4.53
C ASP A 53 5.63 -14.94 -3.79
N THR A 54 6.80 -14.90 -3.12
CA THR A 54 7.25 -16.00 -2.25
C THR A 54 7.45 -15.57 -0.78
N GLN A 55 7.38 -16.55 0.11
CA GLN A 55 7.69 -16.34 1.53
C GLN A 55 9.17 -15.98 1.74
N ASP A 56 10.07 -16.52 0.93
CA ASP A 56 11.50 -16.24 1.04
C ASP A 56 11.81 -14.78 0.67
N GLU A 57 11.21 -14.26 -0.40
CA GLU A 57 11.31 -12.84 -0.76
C GLU A 57 10.71 -11.94 0.32
N LEU A 58 9.54 -12.31 0.88
CA LEU A 58 8.93 -11.57 1.99
C LEU A 58 9.87 -11.51 3.20
N HIS A 59 10.47 -12.64 3.58
CA HIS A 59 11.42 -12.70 4.68
C HIS A 59 12.67 -11.86 4.39
N GLU A 60 13.19 -11.88 3.16
CA GLU A 60 14.34 -11.07 2.76
C GLU A 60 14.04 -9.57 2.87
N VAL A 61 12.89 -9.13 2.36
CA VAL A 61 12.45 -7.74 2.45
C VAL A 61 12.30 -7.31 3.91
N LEU A 62 11.66 -8.13 4.74
CA LEU A 62 11.47 -7.83 6.17
C LEU A 62 12.80 -7.77 6.93
N ALA A 63 13.73 -8.68 6.63
CA ALA A 63 15.04 -8.71 7.28
C ALA A 63 15.90 -7.48 6.96
N ARG A 64 15.62 -6.79 5.84
CA ARG A 64 16.35 -5.63 5.35
C ARG A 64 15.48 -4.38 5.24
N LEU A 65 14.39 -4.34 6.01
CA LEU A 65 13.35 -3.31 5.86
C LEU A 65 13.94 -1.89 5.99
N ASP A 66 14.75 -1.65 7.02
CA ASP A 66 15.35 -0.33 7.27
C ASP A 66 16.28 0.12 6.12
N GLU A 67 16.93 -0.82 5.42
CA GLU A 67 17.78 -0.56 4.27
C GLU A 67 16.96 -0.32 2.99
N ALA A 68 15.88 -1.08 2.82
CA ALA A 68 15.05 -1.06 1.61
C ALA A 68 14.01 0.07 1.61
N ASP A 69 13.52 0.47 2.78
CA ASP A 69 12.41 1.41 2.94
C ASP A 69 12.65 2.77 2.25
N PRO A 70 13.84 3.41 2.38
CA PRO A 70 14.10 4.68 1.71
C PRO A 70 13.96 4.62 0.18
N HIS A 71 14.20 3.46 -0.44
CA HIS A 71 14.03 3.30 -1.89
C HIS A 71 12.57 3.36 -2.34
N TRP A 72 11.63 3.05 -1.43
CA TRP A 72 10.20 3.04 -1.71
C TRP A 72 9.49 4.33 -1.33
N GLN A 73 10.16 5.27 -0.66
CA GLN A 73 9.56 6.52 -0.20
C GLN A 73 8.91 7.32 -1.36
N ALA A 74 9.58 7.44 -2.50
CA ALA A 74 9.03 8.16 -3.65
C ALA A 74 7.79 7.45 -4.24
N ALA A 75 7.79 6.11 -4.26
CA ALA A 75 6.64 5.33 -4.70
C ALA A 75 5.46 5.46 -3.73
N ARG A 76 5.71 5.40 -2.41
CA ARG A 76 4.69 5.66 -1.38
C ARG A 76 4.11 7.06 -1.50
N ALA A 77 4.96 8.08 -1.64
CA ALA A 77 4.51 9.46 -1.79
C ALA A 77 3.59 9.62 -3.01
N ARG A 78 3.98 9.05 -4.17
CA ARG A 78 3.13 9.04 -5.37
C ARG A 78 1.81 8.30 -5.14
N PHE A 79 1.84 7.15 -4.48
CA PHE A 79 0.64 6.37 -4.17
C PHE A 79 -0.30 7.15 -3.23
N ALA A 80 0.23 7.76 -2.18
CA ALA A 80 -0.54 8.59 -1.25
C ALA A 80 -1.07 9.86 -1.92
N GLU A 81 -0.31 10.48 -2.83
CA GLU A 81 -0.79 11.62 -3.63
C GLU A 81 -1.92 11.20 -4.57
N GLU A 82 -1.82 10.04 -5.22
CA GLU A 82 -2.84 9.57 -6.17
C GLU A 82 -4.13 9.15 -5.46
N PHE A 83 -4.04 8.37 -4.37
CA PHE A 83 -5.20 7.74 -3.74
C PHE A 83 -5.65 8.41 -2.44
N GLY A 84 -4.79 9.20 -1.81
CA GLY A 84 -5.03 9.84 -0.51
C GLY A 84 -5.23 11.35 -0.56
N ALA A 85 -5.19 11.99 -1.73
CA ALA A 85 -5.21 13.46 -1.87
C ALA A 85 -6.41 14.19 -1.23
N TYR A 86 -7.51 13.49 -0.95
CA TYR A 86 -8.72 14.08 -0.37
C TYR A 86 -8.77 13.98 1.16
N ASP A 87 -7.90 13.21 1.80
CA ASP A 87 -7.86 13.15 3.25
C ASP A 87 -7.20 14.42 3.82
N THR A 88 -7.99 15.20 4.54
CA THR A 88 -7.57 16.44 5.20
C THR A 88 -7.64 16.33 6.72
N GLY A 89 -7.96 15.15 7.27
CA GLY A 89 -8.19 14.91 8.69
C GLY A 89 -9.50 15.51 9.24
N GLY A 90 -10.28 16.19 8.39
CA GLY A 90 -11.51 16.91 8.77
C GLY A 90 -12.81 16.30 8.27
N ALA A 91 -12.76 15.14 7.60
CA ALA A 91 -13.92 14.56 6.90
C ALA A 91 -15.17 14.44 7.78
N ALA A 92 -15.01 13.95 9.02
CA ALA A 92 -16.12 13.82 9.96
C ALA A 92 -16.74 15.17 10.35
N ALA A 93 -15.92 16.17 10.64
CA ALA A 93 -16.38 17.53 10.98
C ALA A 93 -17.10 18.17 9.78
N ALA A 94 -16.53 18.05 8.57
CA ALA A 94 -17.11 18.60 7.35
C ALA A 94 -18.51 18.03 7.08
N VAL A 95 -18.76 16.75 7.34
CA VAL A 95 -20.09 16.13 7.18
C VAL A 95 -21.09 16.72 8.18
N VAL A 96 -20.71 16.86 9.45
CA VAL A 96 -21.59 17.43 10.49
C VAL A 96 -21.98 18.87 10.14
N ASP A 97 -21.05 19.66 9.60
CA ASP A 97 -21.29 21.06 9.22
C ASP A 97 -22.24 21.22 8.01
N THR A 98 -22.63 20.14 7.32
CA THR A 98 -23.63 20.16 6.23
C THR A 98 -25.07 19.91 6.67
N LEU A 99 -25.28 19.51 7.94
CA LEU A 99 -26.60 19.19 8.52
C LEU A 99 -27.28 20.41 9.14
#